data_AF-A0AAX6TA39-F1
#
_entry.id   AF-A0AAX6TA39-F1
#
_cell.length_a   1.000
_cell.length_b   1.000
_cell.length_c   1.000
_cell.angle_alpha   90.00
_cell.angle_beta   90.00
_cell.angle_gamma   90.00
#
_symmetry.space_group_name_H-M   'P 1'
#
loop_
_entity.id
_entity.type
_entity.pdbx_description
1 polymer ?
#
loop_
_entity_poly.entity_id
_entity_poly.type
_entity_poly.pdbx_seq_one_letter_code
_entity_poly.pdbx_strand_id
1 'polypeptide(L)'
;MAGKALSLLPPLLLATAGLAGLLLLCVPTRDVQEPPALKYGIVLDAGSSHTSMFIYKWPADKENDTGIVGQHSSCDVQGGGISSYADDPSKAGRSLVECLEQALRDVPTERHAATPLYLGATAGMRLLNLTRPEASASVLAAVTQTLTQYPFDFRGARILSGQDEGVFGWVTANYLLENFIKCSFNGVFQPPLSGSFIAFSAFYYTVDFLRTVMGLPTATLKQLDAAAVTTCNQTWAQLQARAPEQKARLADYCAGAMFVQQLLSRGYGFDERKFSGVAFQRKAADSAVGWALGYMLNLTNLIPADPPGLRKGTAFSSWVVLLLLFAALLLAALVLLLRRVRSTKAQNVI
;
A
#
# COMPACT_ATOMS: atom_id res chain seq x y z
N MET A 1 8.63 69.24 -3.48
CA MET A 1 9.25 67.89 -3.43
C MET A 1 8.23 66.75 -3.29
N ALA A 2 7.10 66.93 -2.59
CA ALA A 2 6.08 65.89 -2.40
C ALA A 2 5.42 65.34 -3.69
N GLY A 3 5.19 66.18 -4.71
CA GLY A 3 4.55 65.77 -5.97
C GLY A 3 5.37 64.80 -6.84
N LYS A 4 6.71 64.77 -6.71
CA LYS A 4 7.56 63.79 -7.42
C LYS A 4 7.50 62.41 -6.78
N ALA A 5 7.44 62.35 -5.44
CA ALA A 5 7.38 61.11 -4.67
C ALA A 5 6.04 60.37 -4.85
N LEU A 6 4.92 61.10 -4.83
CA LEU A 6 3.57 60.52 -5.03
C LEU A 6 3.37 59.90 -6.42
N SER A 7 4.19 60.33 -7.36
CA SER A 7 4.11 60.01 -8.78
C SER A 7 4.86 58.72 -9.17
N LEU A 8 5.77 58.28 -8.29
CA LEU A 8 6.55 57.04 -8.39
C LEU A 8 5.89 55.87 -7.64
N LEU A 9 4.89 56.15 -6.80
CA LEU A 9 4.16 55.15 -6.00
C LEU A 9 3.48 54.07 -6.85
N PRO A 10 2.74 54.38 -7.94
CA PRO A 10 2.07 53.36 -8.74
C PRO A 10 3.01 52.34 -9.41
N PRO A 11 4.11 52.73 -10.10
CA PRO A 11 5.03 51.75 -10.67
C PRO A 11 5.79 50.97 -9.59
N LEU A 12 6.05 51.58 -8.43
CA LEU A 12 6.72 50.88 -7.33
C LEU A 12 5.82 49.80 -6.73
N LEU A 13 4.53 50.08 -6.52
CA LEU A 13 3.54 49.11 -6.04
C LEU A 13 3.31 47.95 -7.03
N LEU A 14 3.29 48.24 -8.33
CA LEU A 14 3.20 47.22 -9.37
C LEU A 14 4.45 46.33 -9.39
N ALA A 15 5.64 46.92 -9.22
CA ALA A 15 6.89 46.17 -9.14
C ALA A 15 6.94 45.27 -7.90
N THR A 16 6.54 45.78 -6.73
CA THR A 16 6.54 44.98 -5.49
C THR A 16 5.52 43.85 -5.51
N ALA A 17 4.31 44.09 -6.02
CA ALA A 17 3.29 43.05 -6.18
C ALA A 17 3.71 41.96 -7.18
N GLY A 18 4.31 42.35 -8.31
CA GLY A 18 4.85 41.42 -9.30
C GLY A 18 5.97 40.53 -8.72
N LEU A 19 6.90 41.13 -7.98
CA LEU A 19 7.99 40.41 -7.31
C LEU A 19 7.48 39.47 -6.19
N ALA A 20 6.56 39.94 -5.35
CA ALA A 20 6.01 39.15 -4.24
C ALA A 20 5.21 37.94 -4.74
N GLY A 21 4.42 38.12 -5.80
CA GLY A 21 3.67 37.02 -6.42
C GLY A 21 4.56 35.94 -7.04
N LEU A 22 5.63 36.34 -7.72
CA LEU A 22 6.66 35.44 -8.25
C LEU A 22 7.37 34.65 -7.13
N LEU A 23 7.63 35.30 -5.99
CA LEU A 23 8.19 34.66 -4.81
C LEU A 23 7.24 33.61 -4.19
N LEU A 24 5.95 33.94 -4.03
CA LEU A 24 4.94 33.04 -3.47
C LEU A 24 4.68 31.80 -4.33
N LEU A 25 4.73 31.94 -5.66
CA LEU A 25 4.65 30.81 -6.63
C LEU A 25 5.78 29.79 -6.50
N CYS A 26 6.86 30.15 -5.81
CA CYS A 26 8.01 29.27 -5.60
C CYS A 26 7.90 28.44 -4.31
N VAL A 27 6.85 28.63 -3.49
CA VAL A 27 6.67 27.94 -2.20
C VAL A 27 5.90 26.62 -2.40
N PRO A 28 6.44 25.43 -2.05
CA PRO A 28 5.75 24.14 -2.20
C PRO A 28 4.79 23.84 -1.03
N THR A 29 3.60 23.29 -1.32
CA THR A 29 2.65 22.74 -0.32
C THR A 29 2.76 21.21 -0.25
N ARG A 30 2.62 20.60 0.94
CA ARG A 30 2.73 19.14 1.17
C ARG A 30 1.37 18.43 1.09
N ASP A 31 1.35 17.23 0.50
CA ASP A 31 0.17 16.34 0.41
C ASP A 31 -0.02 15.48 1.67
N VAL A 32 -1.27 15.06 1.94
CA VAL A 32 -1.68 14.15 3.03
C VAL A 32 -2.19 12.84 2.41
N GLN A 33 -1.74 11.69 2.92
CA GLN A 33 -2.03 10.35 2.37
C GLN A 33 -3.32 9.75 2.97
N GLU A 34 -4.33 9.47 2.14
CA GLU A 34 -5.55 8.72 2.50
C GLU A 34 -5.32 7.19 2.42
N PRO A 35 -6.14 6.37 3.13
CA PRO A 35 -6.07 4.92 3.02
C PRO A 35 -6.30 4.44 1.57
N PRO A 36 -5.60 3.38 1.15
CA PRO A 36 -5.62 2.94 -0.23
C PRO A 36 -6.97 2.35 -0.61
N ALA A 37 -7.43 2.70 -1.81
CA ALA A 37 -8.68 2.18 -2.32
C ALA A 37 -8.59 0.68 -2.63
N LEU A 38 -9.72 -0.05 -2.59
CA LEU A 38 -9.76 -1.48 -2.90
C LEU A 38 -9.99 -1.74 -4.40
N LYS A 39 -9.40 -2.82 -4.91
CA LYS A 39 -9.69 -3.46 -6.21
C LYS A 39 -10.44 -4.78 -5.98
N TYR A 40 -11.14 -5.24 -7.01
CA TYR A 40 -11.98 -6.43 -6.98
C TYR A 40 -11.75 -7.30 -8.21
N GLY A 41 -12.14 -8.57 -8.16
CA GLY A 41 -12.14 -9.49 -9.30
C GLY A 41 -13.16 -10.62 -9.11
N ILE A 42 -13.75 -11.11 -10.20
CA ILE A 42 -14.82 -12.10 -10.17
C ILE A 42 -14.45 -13.32 -11.03
N VAL A 43 -14.67 -14.51 -10.50
CA VAL A 43 -14.49 -15.78 -11.22
C VAL A 43 -15.73 -16.65 -11.06
N LEU A 44 -16.25 -17.14 -12.17
CA LEU A 44 -17.27 -18.20 -12.23
C LEU A 44 -16.58 -19.53 -12.50
N ASP A 45 -16.60 -20.42 -11.51
CA ASP A 45 -16.18 -21.80 -11.64
C ASP A 45 -17.36 -22.63 -12.16
N ALA A 46 -17.33 -22.93 -13.45
CA ALA A 46 -18.36 -23.71 -14.13
C ALA A 46 -18.01 -25.20 -14.12
N GLY A 47 -18.23 -25.82 -12.95
CA GLY A 47 -18.08 -27.25 -12.70
C GLY A 47 -19.05 -28.14 -13.49
N SER A 48 -18.83 -29.45 -13.42
CA SER A 48 -19.74 -30.43 -14.05
C SER A 48 -21.11 -30.50 -13.38
N SER A 49 -21.16 -30.35 -12.05
CA SER A 49 -22.38 -30.53 -11.26
C SER A 49 -23.09 -29.22 -10.90
N HIS A 50 -22.35 -28.13 -10.77
CA HIS A 50 -22.87 -26.80 -10.39
C HIS A 50 -21.96 -25.71 -10.94
N THR A 51 -22.35 -24.45 -10.78
CA THR A 51 -21.50 -23.29 -11.03
C THR A 51 -21.43 -22.43 -9.78
N SER A 52 -20.24 -21.99 -9.38
CA SER A 52 -20.06 -21.09 -8.23
C SER A 52 -19.36 -19.81 -8.66
N MET A 53 -19.82 -18.69 -8.14
CA MET A 53 -19.22 -17.37 -8.35
C MET A 53 -18.44 -16.96 -7.11
N PHE A 54 -17.21 -16.52 -7.29
CA PHE A 54 -16.34 -16.00 -6.24
C PHE A 54 -15.97 -14.55 -6.54
N ILE A 55 -16.10 -13.67 -5.55
CA ILE A 55 -15.66 -12.29 -5.61
C ILE A 55 -14.46 -12.13 -4.69
N TYR A 56 -13.37 -11.60 -5.21
CA TYR A 56 -12.13 -11.33 -4.49
C TYR A 56 -11.89 -9.83 -4.35
N LYS A 57 -11.11 -9.42 -3.34
CA LYS A 57 -10.69 -8.03 -3.13
C LYS A 57 -9.24 -7.91 -2.65
N TRP A 58 -8.59 -6.79 -2.97
CA TRP A 58 -7.21 -6.47 -2.54
C TRP A 58 -6.93 -4.96 -2.54
N PRO A 59 -5.91 -4.47 -1.80
CA PRO A 59 -5.51 -3.04 -1.81
C PRO A 59 -4.91 -2.59 -3.16
N ALA A 60 -5.25 -1.38 -3.62
CA ALA A 60 -4.82 -0.84 -4.91
C ALA A 60 -3.41 -0.22 -4.92
N ASP A 61 -2.84 0.11 -3.76
CA ASP A 61 -1.57 0.85 -3.59
C ASP A 61 -0.31 -0.03 -3.58
N LYS A 62 -0.47 -1.32 -3.88
CA LYS A 62 0.66 -2.25 -3.95
C LYS A 62 1.37 -2.07 -5.29
N GLU A 63 2.67 -1.73 -5.23
CA GLU A 63 3.55 -1.30 -6.33
C GLU A 63 3.57 -2.16 -7.61
N ASN A 64 2.94 -3.34 -7.64
CA ASN A 64 2.86 -4.23 -8.81
C ASN A 64 1.57 -5.08 -8.80
N ASP A 65 0.45 -4.58 -8.26
CA ASP A 65 -0.79 -5.36 -8.08
C ASP A 65 -0.61 -6.66 -7.23
N THR A 66 0.48 -6.75 -6.45
CA THR A 66 0.81 -7.88 -5.56
C THR A 66 0.07 -7.81 -4.22
N GLY A 67 -1.10 -7.17 -4.19
CA GLY A 67 -1.94 -7.12 -3.00
C GLY A 67 -2.29 -8.53 -2.52
N ILE A 68 -2.43 -8.70 -1.21
CA ILE A 68 -2.98 -9.95 -0.67
C ILE A 68 -4.44 -10.02 -1.12
N VAL A 69 -4.74 -11.02 -1.92
CA VAL A 69 -6.06 -11.29 -2.44
C VAL A 69 -6.81 -12.10 -1.40
N GLY A 70 -7.95 -11.57 -0.95
CA GLY A 70 -8.86 -12.27 -0.07
C GLY A 70 -10.21 -12.50 -0.75
N GLN A 71 -10.86 -13.62 -0.45
CA GLN A 71 -12.25 -13.81 -0.83
C GLN A 71 -13.12 -12.79 -0.10
N HIS A 72 -13.97 -12.10 -0.86
CA HIS A 72 -14.91 -11.12 -0.34
C HIS A 72 -16.29 -11.74 -0.10
N SER A 73 -16.82 -12.45 -1.10
CA SER A 73 -18.13 -13.11 -1.07
C SER A 73 -18.18 -14.24 -2.11
N SER A 74 -19.23 -15.06 -2.06
CA SER A 74 -19.50 -16.13 -3.03
C SER A 74 -20.99 -16.34 -3.24
N CYS A 75 -21.36 -17.00 -4.34
CA CYS A 75 -22.73 -17.37 -4.69
C CYS A 75 -22.75 -18.69 -5.46
N ASP A 76 -23.60 -19.64 -5.05
CA ASP A 76 -23.81 -20.90 -5.76
C ASP A 76 -25.01 -20.77 -6.71
N VAL A 77 -24.77 -20.98 -8.00
CA VAL A 77 -25.79 -20.93 -9.04
C VAL A 77 -26.76 -22.10 -8.88
N GLN A 78 -28.05 -21.81 -8.91
CA GLN A 78 -29.09 -22.83 -8.84
C GLN A 78 -29.09 -23.71 -10.11
N GLY A 79 -29.25 -25.02 -9.90
CA GLY A 79 -29.30 -26.01 -10.97
C GLY A 79 -27.97 -26.73 -11.22
N GLY A 80 -27.85 -27.33 -12.41
CA GLY A 80 -26.68 -28.10 -12.82
C GLY A 80 -25.54 -27.21 -13.36
N GLY A 81 -24.39 -27.84 -13.62
CA GLY A 81 -23.29 -27.19 -14.34
C GLY A 81 -23.69 -26.79 -15.76
N ILE A 82 -22.98 -25.82 -16.36
CA ILE A 82 -23.38 -25.25 -17.66
C ILE A 82 -23.47 -26.30 -18.79
N SER A 83 -22.70 -27.39 -18.71
CA SER A 83 -22.76 -28.50 -19.67
C SER A 83 -24.09 -29.25 -19.68
N SER A 84 -24.88 -29.17 -18.60
CA SER A 84 -26.21 -29.79 -18.52
C SER A 84 -27.25 -29.11 -19.43
N TYR A 85 -26.98 -27.89 -19.88
CA TYR A 85 -27.85 -27.11 -20.77
C TYR A 85 -27.50 -27.27 -22.25
N ALA A 86 -26.81 -28.35 -22.62
CA ALA A 86 -26.37 -28.58 -24.00
C ALA A 86 -27.52 -28.62 -25.02
N ASP A 87 -28.73 -28.98 -24.59
CA ASP A 87 -29.93 -29.03 -25.45
C ASP A 87 -30.76 -27.74 -25.39
N ASP A 88 -30.47 -26.84 -24.44
CA ASP A 88 -31.07 -25.50 -24.33
C ASP A 88 -30.00 -24.49 -23.87
N PRO A 89 -29.05 -24.11 -24.74
CA PRO A 89 -27.89 -23.29 -24.35
C PRO A 89 -28.28 -21.95 -23.73
N SER A 90 -29.41 -21.37 -24.12
CA SER A 90 -29.93 -20.13 -23.55
C SER A 90 -30.23 -20.24 -22.05
N LYS A 91 -30.46 -21.44 -21.50
CA LYS A 91 -30.58 -21.64 -20.05
C LYS A 91 -29.23 -21.55 -19.33
N ALA A 92 -28.11 -21.90 -19.97
CA ALA A 92 -26.78 -21.77 -19.37
C ALA A 92 -26.44 -20.31 -19.05
N GLY A 93 -26.75 -19.39 -19.97
CA GLY A 93 -26.58 -17.97 -19.71
C GLY A 93 -27.54 -17.46 -18.63
N ARG A 94 -28.82 -17.84 -18.71
CA ARG A 94 -29.85 -17.42 -17.74
C ARG A 94 -29.59 -17.89 -16.31
N SER A 95 -28.99 -19.06 -16.11
CA SER A 95 -28.70 -19.58 -14.77
C SER A 95 -27.74 -18.67 -13.99
N LEU A 96 -26.88 -17.90 -14.68
CA LEU A 96 -25.89 -17.04 -14.02
C LEU A 96 -26.47 -15.74 -13.45
N VAL A 97 -27.66 -15.33 -13.90
CA VAL A 97 -28.23 -14.00 -13.65
C VAL A 97 -28.34 -13.69 -12.15
N GLU A 98 -28.86 -14.62 -11.34
CA GLU A 98 -29.06 -14.38 -9.90
C GLU A 98 -27.74 -14.05 -9.18
N CYS A 99 -26.67 -14.81 -9.45
CA CYS A 99 -25.36 -14.53 -8.88
C CYS A 99 -24.74 -13.24 -9.45
N LEU A 100 -24.93 -12.94 -10.73
CA LEU A 100 -24.45 -11.69 -11.32
C LEU A 100 -25.15 -10.46 -10.73
N GLU A 101 -26.44 -10.55 -10.43
CA GLU A 101 -27.16 -9.51 -9.68
C GLU A 101 -26.62 -9.34 -8.26
N GLN A 102 -26.16 -10.42 -7.61
CA GLN A 102 -25.45 -10.32 -6.34
C GLN A 102 -24.11 -9.61 -6.49
N ALA A 103 -23.34 -9.90 -7.54
CA ALA A 103 -22.07 -9.22 -7.79
C ALA A 103 -22.22 -7.70 -7.94
N LEU A 104 -23.30 -7.23 -8.55
CA LEU A 104 -23.61 -5.79 -8.65
C LEU A 104 -23.79 -5.12 -7.29
N ARG A 105 -24.27 -5.86 -6.29
CA ARG A 105 -24.45 -5.37 -4.92
C ARG A 105 -23.17 -5.47 -4.08
N ASP A 106 -22.39 -6.52 -4.30
CA ASP A 106 -21.18 -6.81 -3.51
C ASP A 106 -19.97 -5.96 -3.96
N VAL A 107 -19.90 -5.58 -5.24
CA VAL A 107 -18.85 -4.70 -5.77
C VAL A 107 -19.36 -3.26 -5.82
N PRO A 108 -18.61 -2.26 -5.30
CA PRO A 108 -18.99 -0.85 -5.41
C PRO A 108 -19.16 -0.41 -6.86
N THR A 109 -20.18 0.41 -7.15
CA THR A 109 -20.55 0.84 -8.51
C THR A 109 -19.39 1.48 -9.28
N GLU A 110 -18.60 2.31 -8.60
CA GLU A 110 -17.41 2.97 -9.18
C GLU A 110 -16.28 1.99 -9.55
N ARG A 111 -16.36 0.73 -9.08
CA ARG A 111 -15.40 -0.33 -9.38
C ARG A 111 -15.89 -1.33 -10.44
N HIS A 112 -17.17 -1.31 -10.84
CA HIS A 112 -17.72 -2.28 -11.78
C HIS A 112 -16.89 -2.38 -13.06
N ALA A 113 -16.71 -1.27 -13.78
CA ALA A 113 -16.00 -1.24 -15.07
C ALA A 113 -14.52 -1.64 -14.99
N ALA A 114 -13.90 -1.57 -13.81
CA ALA A 114 -12.50 -1.96 -13.59
C ALA A 114 -12.35 -3.36 -13.00
N THR A 115 -13.45 -4.03 -12.65
CA THR A 115 -13.45 -5.34 -12.01
C THR A 115 -13.46 -6.43 -13.08
N PRO A 116 -12.36 -7.20 -13.24
CA PRO A 116 -12.30 -8.25 -14.22
C PRO A 116 -13.22 -9.41 -13.86
N LEU A 117 -13.90 -9.96 -14.88
CA LEU A 117 -14.83 -11.08 -14.79
C LEU A 117 -14.38 -12.20 -15.72
N TYR A 118 -14.23 -13.40 -15.17
CA TYR A 118 -13.85 -14.60 -15.91
C TYR A 118 -14.84 -15.75 -15.68
N LEU A 119 -14.98 -16.63 -16.67
CA LEU A 119 -15.63 -17.93 -16.50
C LEU A 119 -14.68 -19.05 -16.93
N GLY A 120 -14.38 -19.95 -16.01
CA GLY A 120 -13.59 -21.16 -16.27
C GLY A 120 -14.47 -22.39 -16.16
N ALA A 121 -14.62 -23.14 -17.25
CA ALA A 121 -15.37 -24.39 -17.25
C ALA A 121 -14.44 -25.61 -17.20
N THR A 122 -14.81 -26.63 -16.43
CA THR A 122 -13.92 -27.76 -16.13
C THR A 122 -14.36 -29.06 -16.82
N ALA A 123 -14.32 -30.20 -16.12
CA ALA A 123 -14.51 -31.54 -16.70
C ALA A 123 -15.85 -31.72 -17.44
N GLY A 124 -16.94 -31.09 -16.97
CA GLY A 124 -18.26 -31.20 -17.61
C GLY A 124 -18.27 -30.65 -19.04
N MET A 125 -17.69 -29.47 -19.24
CA MET A 125 -17.57 -28.87 -20.57
C MET A 125 -16.50 -29.56 -21.43
N ARG A 126 -15.42 -30.10 -20.83
CA ARG A 126 -14.47 -30.96 -21.56
C ARG A 126 -15.17 -32.18 -22.17
N LEU A 127 -15.99 -32.87 -21.38
CA LEU A 127 -16.76 -34.02 -21.85
C LEU A 127 -17.77 -33.63 -22.94
N LEU A 128 -18.50 -32.52 -22.74
CA LEU A 128 -19.44 -32.01 -23.75
C LEU A 128 -18.71 -31.65 -25.05
N ASN A 129 -17.54 -31.02 -24.97
CA ASN A 129 -16.76 -30.65 -26.14
C ASN A 129 -16.25 -31.86 -26.94
N LEU A 130 -15.94 -32.98 -26.26
CA LEU A 130 -15.55 -34.23 -26.91
C LEU A 130 -16.73 -34.95 -27.57
N THR A 131 -17.91 -34.88 -26.96
CA THR A 131 -19.10 -35.64 -27.40
C THR A 131 -19.96 -34.87 -28.40
N ARG A 132 -20.13 -33.55 -28.18
CA ARG A 132 -20.94 -32.63 -29.01
C ARG A 132 -20.30 -31.23 -29.08
N PRO A 133 -19.27 -31.04 -29.93
CA PRO A 133 -18.54 -29.77 -30.04
C PRO A 133 -19.43 -28.55 -30.34
N GLU A 134 -20.43 -28.69 -31.21
CA GLU A 134 -21.34 -27.59 -31.57
C GLU A 134 -22.22 -27.15 -30.38
N ALA A 135 -22.68 -28.11 -29.57
CA ALA A 135 -23.44 -27.82 -28.36
C ALA A 135 -22.56 -27.14 -27.30
N SER A 136 -21.32 -27.61 -27.13
CA SER A 136 -20.31 -26.97 -26.28
C SER A 136 -20.06 -25.51 -26.69
N ALA A 137 -19.85 -25.25 -27.98
CA ALA A 137 -19.68 -23.91 -28.52
C ALA A 137 -20.91 -23.03 -28.29
N SER A 138 -22.11 -23.58 -28.47
CA SER A 138 -23.38 -22.87 -28.24
C SER A 138 -23.58 -22.50 -26.77
N VAL A 139 -23.22 -23.39 -25.84
CA VAL A 139 -23.25 -23.11 -24.39
C VAL A 139 -22.27 -22.00 -24.03
N LEU A 140 -21.02 -22.07 -24.51
CA LEU A 140 -20.03 -21.01 -24.30
C LEU A 140 -20.48 -19.67 -24.88
N ALA A 141 -21.11 -19.68 -26.06
CA ALA A 141 -21.66 -18.47 -26.68
C ALA A 141 -22.79 -17.87 -25.84
N ALA A 142 -23.70 -18.70 -25.32
CA ALA A 142 -24.82 -18.25 -24.50
C ALA A 142 -24.36 -17.63 -23.17
N VAL A 143 -23.42 -18.26 -22.45
CA VAL A 143 -22.85 -17.65 -21.23
C VAL A 143 -22.06 -16.38 -21.55
N THR A 144 -21.30 -16.36 -22.65
CA THR A 144 -20.59 -15.15 -23.10
C THR A 144 -21.56 -14.00 -23.33
N GLN A 145 -22.66 -14.25 -24.04
CA GLN A 145 -23.69 -13.25 -24.31
C GLN A 145 -24.29 -12.68 -23.02
N THR A 146 -24.57 -13.51 -22.02
CA THR A 146 -25.06 -13.02 -20.72
C THR A 146 -23.99 -12.18 -20.02
N LEU A 147 -22.76 -12.68 -19.90
CA LEU A 147 -21.69 -12.01 -19.15
C LEU A 147 -21.33 -10.64 -19.75
N THR A 148 -21.42 -10.50 -21.07
CA THR A 148 -21.19 -9.21 -21.76
C THR A 148 -22.26 -8.15 -21.51
N GLN A 149 -23.41 -8.51 -20.94
CA GLN A 149 -24.47 -7.54 -20.59
C GLN A 149 -24.24 -6.86 -19.24
N TYR A 150 -23.31 -7.36 -18.43
CA TYR A 150 -23.00 -6.82 -17.11
C TYR A 150 -21.86 -5.79 -17.19
N PRO A 151 -21.82 -4.79 -16.29
CA PRO A 151 -20.88 -3.66 -16.33
C PRO A 151 -19.45 -4.01 -15.87
N PHE A 152 -19.10 -5.29 -15.82
CA PHE A 152 -17.77 -5.76 -15.41
C PHE A 152 -16.84 -5.89 -16.63
N ASP A 153 -15.52 -5.85 -16.39
CA ASP A 153 -14.50 -6.08 -17.43
C ASP A 153 -14.44 -7.58 -17.76
N PHE A 154 -15.36 -8.03 -18.63
CA PHE A 154 -15.45 -9.44 -19.04
C PHE A 154 -14.28 -9.83 -19.94
N ARG A 155 -13.44 -10.76 -19.47
CA ARG A 155 -12.20 -11.19 -20.13
C ARG A 155 -12.28 -12.57 -20.79
N GLY A 156 -13.44 -13.21 -20.73
CA GLY A 156 -13.74 -14.40 -21.51
C GLY A 156 -14.24 -15.59 -20.69
N ALA A 157 -14.93 -16.48 -21.41
CA ALA A 157 -15.36 -17.80 -20.95
C ALA A 157 -14.55 -18.88 -21.68
N ARG A 158 -13.88 -19.78 -20.95
CA ARG A 158 -12.98 -20.78 -21.53
C ARG A 158 -13.13 -22.14 -20.85
N ILE A 159 -12.85 -23.20 -21.59
CA ILE A 159 -12.73 -24.56 -21.03
C ILE A 159 -11.28 -24.75 -20.58
N LEU A 160 -11.08 -24.97 -19.29
CA LEU A 160 -9.77 -25.23 -18.69
C LEU A 160 -9.28 -26.63 -19.06
N SER A 161 -7.98 -26.77 -19.30
CA SER A 161 -7.37 -28.10 -19.38
C SER A 161 -7.34 -28.74 -17.99
N GLY A 162 -7.18 -30.07 -17.92
CA GLY A 162 -7.03 -30.74 -16.63
C GLY A 162 -5.76 -30.33 -15.89
N GLN A 163 -4.71 -30.00 -16.64
CA GLN A 163 -3.46 -29.47 -16.12
C GLN A 163 -3.68 -28.09 -15.51
N ASP A 164 -4.41 -27.19 -16.20
CA ASP A 164 -4.72 -25.86 -15.68
C ASP A 164 -5.51 -25.94 -14.37
N GLU A 165 -6.58 -26.74 -14.35
CA GLU A 165 -7.41 -26.95 -13.16
C GLU A 165 -6.58 -27.45 -11.96
N GLY A 166 -5.67 -28.40 -12.20
CA GLY A 166 -4.76 -28.91 -11.17
C GLY A 166 -3.71 -27.90 -10.70
N VAL A 167 -3.06 -27.19 -11.64
CA VAL A 167 -2.02 -26.20 -11.32
C VAL A 167 -2.61 -25.01 -10.58
N PHE A 168 -3.76 -24.47 -11.02
CA PHE A 168 -4.41 -23.35 -10.34
C PHE A 168 -4.92 -23.73 -8.94
N GLY A 169 -5.39 -24.97 -8.76
CA GLY A 169 -5.69 -25.51 -7.43
C GLY A 169 -4.45 -25.56 -6.53
N TRP A 170 -3.32 -26.06 -7.04
CA TRP A 170 -2.06 -26.10 -6.30
C TRP A 170 -1.52 -24.70 -5.95
N VAL A 171 -1.60 -23.74 -6.89
CA VAL A 171 -1.21 -22.34 -6.64
C VAL A 171 -2.08 -21.73 -5.55
N THR A 172 -3.41 -21.90 -5.62
CA THR A 172 -4.34 -21.39 -4.61
C THR A 172 -4.02 -21.95 -3.22
N ALA A 173 -3.80 -23.26 -3.11
CA ALA A 173 -3.43 -23.89 -1.83
C ALA A 173 -2.12 -23.31 -1.27
N ASN A 174 -1.08 -23.18 -2.09
CA ASN A 174 0.20 -22.63 -1.65
C ASN A 174 0.17 -21.13 -1.35
N TYR A 175 -0.69 -20.38 -2.06
CA TYR A 175 -0.91 -18.97 -1.78
C TYR A 175 -1.60 -18.78 -0.42
N LEU A 176 -2.70 -19.50 -0.18
CA LEU A 176 -3.48 -19.42 1.04
C LEU A 176 -2.73 -19.99 2.26
N LEU A 177 -1.87 -20.99 2.05
CA LEU A 177 -0.98 -21.54 3.08
C LEU A 177 0.32 -20.73 3.24
N GLU A 178 0.42 -19.55 2.63
CA GLU A 178 1.56 -18.64 2.80
C GLU A 178 2.92 -19.22 2.34
N ASN A 179 2.90 -20.23 1.48
CA ASN A 179 4.12 -20.82 0.91
C ASN A 179 4.78 -19.88 -0.12
N PHE A 180 4.01 -18.98 -0.74
CA PHE A 180 4.53 -17.94 -1.64
C PHE A 180 4.68 -16.57 -0.98
N ILE A 181 3.80 -16.26 -0.03
CA ILE A 181 3.75 -14.95 0.65
C ILE A 181 3.69 -15.20 2.14
N LYS A 182 4.68 -14.72 2.89
CA LYS A 182 4.69 -14.87 4.35
C LYS A 182 3.92 -13.74 5.01
N CYS A 183 3.07 -14.07 5.98
CA CYS A 183 2.57 -13.09 6.93
C CYS A 183 3.42 -13.13 8.21
N SER A 184 3.25 -12.09 9.02
CA SER A 184 3.78 -12.06 10.39
C SER A 184 2.80 -12.77 11.32
N PHE A 185 1.92 -12.02 11.97
CA PHE A 185 0.80 -12.54 12.76
C PHE A 185 -0.51 -11.85 12.34
N ASN A 186 -1.65 -12.47 12.66
CA ASN A 186 -3.00 -11.96 12.35
C ASN A 186 -3.24 -11.67 10.86
N GLY A 187 -2.62 -12.43 9.94
CA GLY A 187 -2.76 -12.23 8.50
C GLY A 187 -2.13 -10.93 7.98
N VAL A 188 -1.28 -10.28 8.77
CA VAL A 188 -0.58 -9.06 8.36
C VAL A 188 0.62 -9.44 7.48
N PHE A 189 0.54 -9.06 6.21
CA PHE A 189 1.61 -9.28 5.23
C PHE A 189 2.97 -8.81 5.75
N GLN A 190 3.98 -9.67 5.61
CA GLN A 190 5.35 -9.33 5.94
C GLN A 190 6.29 -9.82 4.81
N PRO A 191 7.09 -8.95 4.18
CA PRO A 191 8.07 -9.40 3.21
C PRO A 191 9.10 -10.34 3.87
N PRO A 192 9.77 -11.22 3.11
CA PRO A 192 10.85 -12.03 3.63
C PRO A 192 11.92 -11.16 4.30
N LEU A 193 12.28 -11.50 5.54
CA LEU A 193 13.33 -10.80 6.27
C LEU A 193 14.66 -10.88 5.51
N SER A 194 15.29 -9.73 5.30
CA SER A 194 16.56 -9.58 4.60
C SER A 194 17.39 -8.45 5.22
N GLY A 195 18.72 -8.60 5.20
CA GLY A 195 19.66 -7.63 5.75
C GLY A 195 19.83 -7.69 7.27
N SER A 196 20.48 -6.66 7.81
CA SER A 196 20.74 -6.50 9.24
C SER A 196 19.68 -5.62 9.89
N PHE A 197 19.30 -5.95 11.13
CA PHE A 197 18.27 -5.25 11.88
C PHE A 197 18.85 -4.66 13.16
N ILE A 198 18.36 -3.48 13.57
CA ILE A 198 18.66 -2.91 14.88
C ILE A 198 17.38 -2.97 15.72
N ALA A 199 17.44 -3.68 16.84
CA ALA A 199 16.38 -3.74 17.83
C ALA A 199 16.69 -2.79 19.00
N PHE A 200 15.88 -1.74 19.13
CA PHE A 200 16.09 -0.66 20.11
C PHE A 200 14.92 -0.55 21.09
N SER A 201 14.94 0.45 21.97
CA SER A 201 13.92 0.67 23.01
C SER A 201 13.73 -0.57 23.90
N ALA A 202 12.50 -1.05 24.09
CA ALA A 202 12.19 -2.16 24.99
C ALA A 202 12.97 -3.43 24.66
N PHE A 203 13.17 -3.75 23.37
CA PHE A 203 13.99 -4.88 22.95
C PHE A 203 15.40 -4.81 23.51
N TYR A 204 16.04 -3.63 23.42
CA TYR A 204 17.37 -3.40 23.97
C TYR A 204 17.37 -3.58 25.49
N TYR A 205 16.48 -2.89 26.23
CA TYR A 205 16.51 -2.95 27.70
C TYR A 205 16.22 -4.35 28.25
N THR A 206 15.30 -5.09 27.63
CA THR A 206 14.99 -6.47 28.01
C THR A 206 16.19 -7.40 27.78
N VAL A 207 16.80 -7.36 26.59
CA VAL A 207 17.95 -8.23 26.29
C VAL A 207 19.19 -7.82 27.08
N ASP A 208 19.38 -6.53 27.33
CA ASP A 208 20.46 -6.02 28.16
C ASP A 208 20.31 -6.45 29.63
N PHE A 209 19.08 -6.49 30.17
CA PHE A 209 18.82 -7.07 31.50
C PHE A 209 19.20 -8.56 31.56
N LEU A 210 18.77 -9.36 30.58
CA LEU A 210 19.10 -10.79 30.52
C LEU A 210 20.63 -11.00 30.47
N ARG A 211 21.32 -10.20 29.66
CA ARG A 211 22.76 -10.33 29.48
C ARG A 211 23.57 -9.81 30.67
N THR A 212 23.24 -8.62 31.18
CA THR A 212 24.10 -7.91 32.15
C THR A 212 23.74 -8.22 33.59
N VAL A 213 22.45 -8.31 33.92
CA VAL A 213 21.97 -8.53 35.29
C VAL A 213 21.83 -10.02 35.56
N MET A 214 21.20 -10.76 34.64
CA MET A 214 21.02 -12.21 34.81
C MET A 214 22.27 -12.99 34.40
N GLY A 215 23.18 -12.39 33.62
CA GLY A 215 24.41 -13.04 33.17
C GLY A 215 24.17 -14.15 32.14
N LEU A 216 23.06 -14.08 31.40
CA LEU A 216 22.61 -15.15 30.50
C LEU A 216 22.98 -14.84 29.05
N PRO A 217 23.37 -15.85 28.25
CA PRO A 217 23.67 -15.65 26.84
C PRO A 217 22.39 -15.36 26.05
N THR A 218 22.49 -14.51 25.01
CA THR A 218 21.35 -14.07 24.17
C THR A 218 21.73 -13.94 22.69
N ALA A 219 22.82 -14.56 22.24
CA ALA A 219 23.33 -14.42 20.87
C ALA A 219 22.54 -15.23 19.84
N THR A 220 21.79 -16.24 20.27
CA THR A 220 20.92 -17.07 19.41
C THR A 220 19.49 -17.06 19.90
N LEU A 221 18.51 -17.39 19.04
CA LEU A 221 17.11 -17.47 19.44
C LEU A 221 16.91 -18.53 20.54
N LYS A 222 17.62 -19.65 20.45
CA LYS A 222 17.61 -20.69 21.49
C LYS A 222 18.16 -20.19 22.83
N GLN A 223 19.22 -19.38 22.80
CA GLN A 223 19.78 -18.79 24.01
C GLN A 223 18.82 -17.76 24.63
N LEU A 224 18.20 -16.93 23.79
CA LEU A 224 17.21 -15.95 24.22
C LEU A 224 15.98 -16.62 24.87
N ASP A 225 15.50 -17.74 24.31
CA ASP A 225 14.42 -18.56 24.88
C ASP A 225 14.82 -19.16 26.24
N ALA A 226 15.97 -19.82 26.31
CA ALA A 226 16.47 -20.36 27.57
C ALA A 226 16.68 -19.27 28.64
N ALA A 227 17.15 -18.09 28.24
CA ALA A 227 17.32 -16.96 29.13
C ALA A 227 15.97 -16.44 29.67
N ALA A 228 14.97 -16.30 28.81
CA ALA A 228 13.63 -15.90 29.19
C ALA A 228 13.00 -16.89 30.19
N VAL A 229 13.05 -18.20 29.89
CA VAL A 229 12.55 -19.26 30.78
C VAL A 229 13.28 -19.24 32.12
N THR A 230 14.60 -19.10 32.12
CA THR A 230 15.41 -19.05 33.34
C THR A 230 15.05 -17.86 34.22
N THR A 231 14.83 -16.69 33.60
CA THR A 231 14.38 -15.48 34.30
C THR A 231 12.97 -15.66 34.87
N CYS A 232 12.06 -16.28 34.14
CA CYS A 232 10.70 -16.57 34.61
C CYS A 232 10.63 -17.57 35.76
N ASN A 233 11.60 -18.49 35.85
CA ASN A 233 11.69 -19.47 36.93
C ASN A 233 12.33 -18.92 38.22
N GLN A 234 12.77 -17.66 38.24
CA GLN A 234 13.29 -17.06 39.46
C GLN A 234 12.15 -16.70 40.42
N THR A 235 12.40 -16.90 41.72
CA THR A 235 11.54 -16.34 42.75
C THR A 235 11.73 -14.82 42.85
N TRP A 236 10.73 -14.13 43.38
CA TRP A 236 10.81 -12.68 43.58
C TRP A 236 12.01 -12.26 44.43
N ALA A 237 12.31 -12.99 45.51
CA ALA A 237 13.45 -12.72 46.38
C ALA A 237 14.80 -12.84 45.63
N GLN A 238 14.95 -13.86 44.78
CA GLN A 238 16.16 -14.05 43.97
C GLN A 238 16.33 -12.94 42.94
N LEU A 239 15.25 -12.51 42.28
CA LEU A 239 15.31 -11.38 41.34
C LEU A 239 15.67 -10.07 42.03
N GLN A 240 15.05 -9.79 43.18
CA GLN A 240 15.34 -8.57 43.95
C GLN A 240 16.79 -8.52 44.43
N ALA A 241 17.36 -9.67 44.81
CA ALA A 241 18.77 -9.76 45.20
C ALA A 241 19.73 -9.46 44.03
N ARG A 242 19.35 -9.81 42.79
CA ARG A 242 20.16 -9.56 41.59
C ARG A 242 20.04 -8.13 41.06
N ALA A 243 18.88 -7.50 41.20
CA ALA A 243 18.60 -6.17 40.69
C ALA A 243 17.96 -5.25 41.75
N PRO A 244 18.69 -4.91 42.82
CA PRO A 244 18.16 -4.10 43.92
C PRO A 244 17.72 -2.70 43.47
N GLU A 245 18.31 -2.17 42.39
CA GLU A 245 18.06 -0.82 41.87
C GLU A 245 16.89 -0.74 40.86
N GLN A 246 16.42 -1.86 40.28
CA GLN A 246 15.44 -1.85 39.17
C GLN A 246 14.01 -2.26 39.61
N LYS A 247 13.65 -2.08 40.88
CA LYS A 247 12.42 -2.63 41.48
C LYS A 247 11.13 -2.31 40.70
N ALA A 248 11.02 -1.13 40.09
CA ALA A 248 9.80 -0.67 39.44
C ALA A 248 9.37 -1.48 38.21
N ARG A 249 10.32 -2.14 37.50
CA ARG A 249 10.05 -2.93 36.28
C ARG A 249 10.50 -4.37 36.38
N LEU A 250 11.03 -4.76 37.56
CA LEU A 250 11.69 -6.05 37.74
C LEU A 250 10.74 -7.23 37.50
N ALA A 251 9.47 -7.08 37.88
CA ALA A 251 8.44 -8.10 37.68
C ALA A 251 8.12 -8.32 36.18
N ASP A 252 8.33 -7.31 35.34
CA ASP A 252 7.91 -7.33 33.94
C ASP A 252 8.93 -8.02 33.03
N TYR A 253 10.18 -8.20 33.47
CA TYR A 253 11.25 -8.74 32.61
C TYR A 253 10.99 -10.18 32.15
N CYS A 254 10.32 -11.01 32.96
CA CYS A 254 9.91 -12.35 32.52
C CYS A 254 8.94 -12.24 31.33
N ALA A 255 7.84 -11.50 31.49
CA ALA A 255 6.84 -11.33 30.45
C ALA A 255 7.42 -10.65 29.20
N GLY A 256 8.24 -9.61 29.39
CA GLY A 256 8.93 -8.91 28.32
C GLY A 256 9.90 -9.79 27.56
N ALA A 257 10.70 -10.62 28.24
CA ALA A 257 11.65 -11.53 27.60
C ALA A 257 10.93 -12.60 26.76
N MET A 258 9.88 -13.20 27.31
CA MET A 258 9.04 -14.16 26.58
C MET A 258 8.38 -13.49 25.36
N PHE A 259 7.83 -12.28 25.53
CA PHE A 259 7.23 -11.54 24.43
C PHE A 259 8.23 -11.24 23.32
N VAL A 260 9.42 -10.74 23.66
CA VAL A 260 10.49 -10.45 22.69
C VAL A 260 10.89 -11.72 21.92
N GLN A 261 11.08 -12.84 22.63
CA GLN A 261 11.46 -14.10 22.01
C GLN A 261 10.37 -14.61 21.05
N GLN A 262 9.10 -14.61 21.49
CA GLN A 262 7.97 -15.09 20.69
C GLN A 262 7.69 -14.19 19.49
N LEU A 263 7.77 -12.86 19.68
CA LEU A 263 7.58 -11.90 18.61
C LEU A 263 8.66 -12.03 17.54
N LEU A 264 9.93 -12.17 17.92
CA LEU A 264 11.01 -12.33 16.94
C LEU A 264 10.95 -13.67 16.22
N SER A 265 10.76 -14.78 16.95
CA SER A 265 10.76 -16.12 16.36
C SER A 265 9.47 -16.46 15.62
N ARG A 266 8.31 -16.34 16.28
CA ARG A 266 7.00 -16.73 15.73
C ARG A 266 6.28 -15.60 15.03
N GLY A 267 6.38 -14.38 15.56
CA GLY A 267 5.70 -13.21 14.99
C GLY A 267 6.35 -12.76 13.68
N TYR A 268 7.65 -12.45 13.71
CA TYR A 268 8.38 -11.95 12.54
C TYR A 268 9.09 -13.06 11.76
N GLY A 269 9.17 -14.28 12.28
CA GLY A 269 9.74 -15.41 11.53
C GLY A 269 11.26 -15.36 11.42
N PHE A 270 11.97 -14.79 12.40
CA PHE A 270 13.42 -14.95 12.48
C PHE A 270 13.77 -16.41 12.73
N ASP A 271 14.70 -16.94 11.94
CA ASP A 271 15.41 -18.18 12.20
C ASP A 271 16.82 -17.87 12.75
N GLU A 272 17.55 -18.89 13.20
CA GLU A 272 18.88 -18.69 13.80
C GLU A 272 19.87 -17.98 12.85
N ARG A 273 19.76 -18.23 11.54
CA ARG A 273 20.62 -17.61 10.54
C ARG A 273 20.31 -16.13 10.34
N LYS A 274 19.03 -15.73 10.36
CA LYS A 274 18.64 -14.32 10.21
C LYS A 274 18.82 -13.56 11.52
N PHE A 275 18.64 -14.23 12.65
CA PHE A 275 18.81 -13.61 13.96
C PHE A 275 20.24 -13.13 14.21
N SER A 276 21.26 -13.77 13.61
CA SER A 276 22.64 -13.29 13.69
C SER A 276 22.84 -11.89 13.09
N GLY A 277 21.93 -11.42 12.24
CA GLY A 277 21.91 -10.06 11.70
C GLY A 277 21.22 -9.03 12.61
N VAL A 278 20.70 -9.44 13.77
CA VAL A 278 19.98 -8.55 14.71
C VAL A 278 20.94 -8.01 15.76
N ALA A 279 21.05 -6.69 15.83
CA ALA A 279 21.84 -5.99 16.85
C ALA A 279 20.91 -5.27 17.84
N PHE A 280 21.03 -5.59 19.13
CA PHE A 280 20.31 -4.88 20.19
C PHE A 280 21.09 -3.64 20.59
N GLN A 281 20.61 -2.45 20.21
CA GLN A 281 21.33 -1.18 20.45
C GLN A 281 20.39 -0.06 20.88
N ARG A 282 20.87 0.82 21.76
CA ARG A 282 20.16 2.06 22.14
C ARG A 282 20.70 3.33 21.48
N LYS A 283 21.91 3.27 20.92
CA LYS A 283 22.59 4.42 20.32
C LYS A 283 23.28 4.05 18.99
N ALA A 284 23.36 5.02 18.08
CA ALA A 284 24.15 4.99 16.85
C ALA A 284 24.81 6.36 16.66
N ALA A 285 26.13 6.38 16.42
CA ALA A 285 26.94 7.60 16.33
C ALA A 285 26.62 8.61 17.46
N ASP A 286 26.67 8.12 18.71
CA ASP A 286 26.36 8.82 19.97
C ASP A 286 24.93 9.33 20.16
N SER A 287 24.08 9.22 19.14
CA SER A 287 22.68 9.61 19.17
C SER A 287 21.79 8.44 19.59
N ALA A 288 20.74 8.70 20.37
CA ALA A 288 19.76 7.67 20.73
C ALA A 288 18.99 7.20 19.49
N VAL A 289 18.85 5.88 19.34
CA VAL A 289 18.06 5.30 18.24
C VAL A 289 16.58 5.41 18.60
N GLY A 290 15.82 6.06 17.73
CA GLY A 290 14.39 6.24 17.88
C GLY A 290 13.81 7.13 16.79
N TRP A 291 12.49 7.27 16.77
CA TRP A 291 11.76 8.02 15.75
C TRP A 291 12.00 9.54 15.82
N ALA A 292 12.41 10.08 16.98
CA ALA A 292 12.49 11.51 17.23
C ALA A 292 13.43 12.26 16.27
N LEU A 293 14.62 11.70 16.00
CA LEU A 293 15.57 12.32 15.07
C LEU A 293 15.02 12.34 13.64
N GLY A 294 14.48 11.21 13.17
CA GLY A 294 13.85 11.13 11.85
C GLY A 294 12.65 12.07 11.71
N TYR A 295 11.84 12.20 12.77
CA TYR A 295 10.72 13.12 12.83
C TYR A 295 11.18 14.58 12.73
N MET A 296 12.19 14.96 13.51
CA MET A 296 12.82 16.29 13.42
C MET A 296 13.34 16.54 12.02
N LEU A 297 14.09 15.59 11.43
CA LEU A 297 14.64 15.71 10.08
C LEU A 297 13.54 15.87 9.01
N ASN A 298 12.42 15.16 9.15
CA ASN A 298 11.28 15.28 8.23
C ASN A 298 10.58 16.65 8.35
N LEU A 299 10.32 17.10 9.59
CA LEU A 299 9.68 18.39 9.85
C LEU A 299 10.55 19.57 9.41
N THR A 300 11.87 19.45 9.57
CA THR A 300 12.84 20.45 9.16
C THR A 300 13.23 20.34 7.69
N ASN A 301 12.68 19.36 6.95
CA ASN A 301 12.99 19.08 5.55
C ASN A 301 14.50 18.92 5.30
N LEU A 302 15.22 18.39 6.29
CA LEU A 302 16.67 18.17 6.25
C LEU A 302 17.06 16.88 5.53
N ILE A 303 16.09 15.99 5.27
CA ILE A 303 16.27 14.85 4.35
C ILE A 303 15.73 15.31 2.99
N PRO A 304 16.60 15.58 2.00
CA PRO A 304 16.14 15.95 0.68
C PRO A 304 15.45 14.74 0.03
N ALA A 305 14.23 14.94 -0.48
CA ALA A 305 13.47 13.89 -1.17
C ALA A 305 14.09 13.52 -2.52
N ASP A 306 14.72 14.49 -3.18
CA ASP A 306 15.48 14.33 -4.40
C ASP A 306 16.94 14.78 -4.14
N PRO A 307 17.94 14.17 -4.79
CA PRO A 307 19.23 14.84 -4.93
C PRO A 307 18.99 16.25 -5.51
N PRO A 308 19.76 17.29 -5.11
CA PRO A 308 19.38 18.68 -5.37
C PRO A 308 18.98 19.02 -6.84
N GLY A 309 17.65 19.20 -7.07
CA GLY A 309 16.95 19.94 -8.15
C GLY A 309 16.26 19.07 -9.24
N LEU A 310 14.96 19.19 -9.61
CA LEU A 310 13.93 20.25 -9.51
C LEU A 310 12.47 19.70 -9.60
N ARG A 311 11.49 20.26 -8.86
CA ARG A 311 10.10 20.53 -9.35
C ARG A 311 9.26 21.42 -8.42
N LYS A 312 8.43 22.32 -8.99
CA LYS A 312 7.58 23.30 -8.29
C LYS A 312 6.09 22.89 -8.28
N GLY A 313 5.39 23.13 -7.16
CA GLY A 313 4.03 22.66 -6.83
C GLY A 313 2.86 23.51 -7.34
N THR A 314 2.77 23.74 -8.65
CA THR A 314 1.59 24.35 -9.28
C THR A 314 1.26 23.59 -10.56
N ALA A 315 -0.04 23.38 -10.86
CA ALA A 315 -0.43 22.83 -12.16
C ALA A 315 0.23 23.67 -13.26
N PHE A 316 0.95 23.04 -14.19
CA PHE A 316 1.83 23.73 -15.15
C PHE A 316 1.12 24.89 -15.85
N SER A 317 -0.15 24.69 -16.24
CA SER A 317 -0.99 25.73 -16.86
C SER A 317 -1.25 26.91 -15.92
N SER A 318 -1.58 26.66 -14.65
CA SER A 318 -1.82 27.72 -13.65
C SER A 318 -0.54 28.45 -13.26
N TRP A 319 0.59 27.74 -13.21
CA TRP A 319 1.91 28.33 -13.01
C TRP A 319 2.28 29.29 -14.14
N VAL A 320 2.11 28.85 -15.40
CA VAL A 320 2.38 29.66 -16.58
C VAL A 320 1.50 30.91 -16.61
N VAL A 321 0.20 30.79 -16.31
CA VAL A 321 -0.72 31.94 -16.26
C VAL A 321 -0.30 32.96 -15.20
N LEU A 322 0.02 32.51 -13.98
CA LEU A 322 0.43 33.40 -12.90
C LEU A 322 1.82 34.04 -13.19
N LEU A 323 2.72 33.31 -13.84
CA LEU A 323 4.05 33.81 -14.22
C LEU A 323 3.96 34.87 -15.33
N LEU A 324 3.10 34.65 -16.33
CA LEU A 324 2.81 35.65 -17.36
C LEU A 324 2.14 36.90 -16.78
N LEU A 325 1.24 36.74 -15.81
CA LEU A 325 0.56 37.85 -15.13
C LEU A 325 1.55 38.71 -14.33
N PHE A 326 2.44 38.10 -13.55
CA PHE A 326 3.45 38.85 -12.80
C PHE A 326 4.53 39.48 -13.69
N ALA A 327 4.87 38.84 -14.83
CA ALA A 327 5.76 39.44 -15.84
C ALA A 327 5.13 40.68 -16.53
N ALA A 328 3.84 40.63 -16.84
CA ALA A 328 3.11 41.75 -17.41
C ALA A 328 3.04 42.95 -16.44
N LEU A 329 2.87 42.70 -15.14
CA LEU A 329 2.89 43.73 -14.10
C LEU A 329 4.25 44.44 -14.00
N LEU A 330 5.36 43.70 -14.14
CA LEU A 330 6.71 44.27 -14.15
C LEU A 330 6.99 45.09 -15.43
N LEU A 331 6.53 44.63 -16.58
CA LEU A 331 6.61 45.38 -17.84
C LEU A 331 5.81 46.69 -17.77
N ALA A 332 4.60 46.66 -17.21
CA ALA A 332 3.79 47.85 -17.00
C ALA A 332 4.50 48.85 -16.07
N ALA A 333 5.09 48.37 -14.97
CA ALA A 333 5.89 49.21 -14.08
C ALA A 333 7.09 49.87 -14.80
N LEU A 334 7.82 49.11 -15.63
CA LEU A 334 8.96 49.62 -16.40
C LEU A 334 8.53 50.68 -17.42
N VAL A 335 7.44 50.44 -18.17
CA VAL A 335 6.91 51.39 -19.15
C VAL A 335 6.50 52.70 -18.46
N LEU A 336 5.84 52.61 -17.30
CA LEU A 336 5.46 53.80 -16.52
C LEU A 336 6.69 54.57 -16.03
N LEU A 337 7.75 53.88 -15.59
CA LEU A 337 9.02 54.50 -15.20
C LEU A 337 9.75 55.14 -16.38
N LEU A 338 9.80 54.49 -17.54
CA LEU A 338 10.44 55.04 -18.74
C LEU A 338 9.69 56.25 -19.29
N ARG A 339 8.34 56.22 -19.29
CA ARG A 339 7.51 57.39 -19.64
C ARG A 339 7.76 58.54 -18.68
N ARG A 340 7.91 58.27 -17.38
CA ARG A 340 8.29 59.27 -16.38
C ARG A 340 9.66 59.87 -16.67
N VAL A 341 10.70 59.04 -16.86
CA VAL A 341 12.07 59.50 -17.14
C VAL A 341 12.14 60.33 -18.42
N ARG A 342 11.41 59.94 -19.47
CA ARG A 342 11.29 60.73 -20.71
C ARG A 342 10.59 62.06 -20.46
N SER A 343 9.52 62.09 -19.66
CA SER A 343 8.82 63.32 -19.27
C SER A 343 9.69 64.26 -18.45
N THR A 344 10.52 63.75 -17.52
CA THR A 344 11.47 64.58 -16.75
C THR A 344 12.63 65.09 -17.61
N LYS A 345 13.14 64.28 -18.55
CA LYS A 345 14.14 64.74 -19.53
C LYS A 345 13.58 65.84 -20.43
N ALA A 346 12.34 65.71 -20.91
CA ALA A 346 11.70 66.72 -21.75
C ALA A 346 11.47 68.05 -21.02
N GLN A 347 11.21 68.03 -19.70
CA GLN A 347 11.08 69.24 -18.88
C GLN A 347 12.42 69.91 -18.52
N ASN A 348 13.55 69.21 -18.62
CA ASN A 348 14.88 69.73 -18.31
C ASN A 348 15.63 70.27 -19.54
N VAL A 349 15.02 70.21 -20.74
CA VAL A 349 15.61 70.65 -22.03
C VAL A 349 14.99 71.98 -22.50
N ILE A 350 14.11 72.59 -21.70
CA ILE A 350 13.50 73.90 -21.95
C ILE A 350 14.14 74.95 -21.03
#